data_AF-A0A833HL92-F1
#
_entry.id   AF-A0A833HL92-F1
#
_cell.length_a   1.000
_cell.length_b   1.000
_cell.length_c   1.000
_cell.angle_alpha   90.00
_cell.angle_beta   90.00
_cell.angle_gamma   90.00
#
_symmetry.space_group_name_H-M   'P 1'
#
loop_
_entity.id
_entity.type
_entity.pdbx_description
1 polymer ?
#
loop_
_entity_poly.entity_id
_entity_poly.type
_entity_poly.pdbx_seq_one_letter_code
_entity_poly.pdbx_strand_id
1 'polypeptide(L)'
;MYDNYIEAASETNADVNRYIDIALNDEEFRGMLVKEMIGNRKINVYYHSYIILSEVATVKPDTLACFLWDFASLLEHKNSYHRNYGMDLLSSIAKEVDDETLNKIIPSFCKLLYDEKISTRKYCITYSMRIINAKPNLSDFIVFSIIESFKEPEKNPKHRWLLIKEFIRLIEDTGLPLNNKLLEFFHSAINEAPSKAHVKTIKKLITTSSSKD
;
A
#
# COMPACT_ATOMS: atom_id res chain seq x y z
N MET A 1 -11.28 3.29 -30.44
CA MET A 1 -9.85 3.20 -30.83
C MET A 1 -9.11 2.15 -30.00
N TYR A 2 -9.60 1.79 -28.80
CA TYR A 2 -8.96 0.82 -27.90
C TYR A 2 -9.77 -0.46 -27.67
N ASP A 3 -10.81 -0.73 -28.46
CA ASP A 3 -11.69 -1.89 -28.26
C ASP A 3 -10.93 -3.24 -28.36
N ASN A 4 -9.83 -3.26 -29.13
CA ASN A 4 -8.92 -4.40 -29.22
C ASN A 4 -8.17 -4.68 -27.90
N TYR A 5 -8.02 -3.71 -27.01
CA TYR A 5 -7.42 -3.92 -25.70
C TYR A 5 -8.30 -4.81 -24.82
N ILE A 6 -9.61 -4.55 -24.74
CA ILE A 6 -10.50 -5.28 -23.82
C ILE A 6 -10.56 -6.77 -24.21
N GLU A 7 -10.61 -7.06 -25.51
CA GLU A 7 -10.56 -8.42 -26.02
C GLU A 7 -9.23 -9.09 -25.65
N ALA A 8 -8.10 -8.46 -25.99
CA ALA A 8 -6.78 -8.98 -25.69
C ALA A 8 -6.56 -9.19 -24.18
N ALA A 9 -6.90 -8.21 -23.35
CA ALA A 9 -6.74 -8.23 -21.89
C ALA A 9 -7.70 -9.21 -21.19
N SER A 10 -8.68 -9.77 -21.90
CA SER A 10 -9.56 -10.78 -21.31
C SER A 10 -8.92 -12.16 -21.23
N GLU A 11 -7.86 -12.41 -21.98
CA GLU A 11 -7.09 -13.65 -21.96
C GLU A 11 -6.15 -13.73 -20.75
N THR A 12 -6.06 -14.87 -20.09
CA THR A 12 -5.27 -15.03 -18.85
C THR A 12 -3.77 -14.81 -19.06
N ASN A 13 -3.25 -15.15 -20.24
CA ASN A 13 -1.82 -15.01 -20.59
C ASN A 13 -1.59 -13.86 -21.58
N ALA A 14 -2.44 -12.83 -21.53
CA ALA A 14 -2.30 -11.67 -22.40
C ALA A 14 -0.96 -10.98 -22.16
N ASP A 15 -0.21 -10.73 -23.24
CA ASP A 15 0.94 -9.85 -23.20
C ASP A 15 0.46 -8.39 -23.15
N VAL A 16 0.17 -7.93 -21.93
CA VAL A 16 -0.32 -6.57 -21.70
C VAL A 16 0.79 -5.54 -21.58
N ASN A 17 2.05 -5.98 -21.50
CA ASN A 17 3.20 -5.09 -21.39
C ASN A 17 3.38 -4.24 -22.66
N ARG A 18 2.99 -4.76 -23.82
CA ARG A 18 2.99 -4.01 -25.09
C ARG A 18 2.14 -2.72 -25.07
N TYR A 19 1.26 -2.56 -24.08
CA TYR A 19 0.41 -1.37 -23.94
C TYR A 19 1.00 -0.31 -22.98
N ILE A 20 2.11 -0.60 -22.30
CA ILE A 20 2.75 0.33 -21.36
C ILE A 20 3.19 1.61 -22.07
N ASP A 21 3.87 1.50 -23.22
CA ASP A 21 4.33 2.67 -23.97
C ASP A 21 3.18 3.57 -24.43
N ILE A 22 2.02 2.97 -24.74
CA ILE A 22 0.80 3.72 -25.07
C ILE A 22 0.33 4.45 -23.81
N ALA A 23 0.19 3.75 -22.68
CA ALA A 23 -0.26 4.35 -21.43
C ALA A 23 0.68 5.45 -20.90
N LEU A 24 1.99 5.37 -21.16
CA LEU A 24 2.96 6.40 -20.78
C LEU A 24 2.81 7.71 -21.57
N ASN A 25 2.13 7.68 -22.72
CA ASN A 25 2.08 8.80 -23.66
C ASN A 25 0.66 9.26 -24.00
N ASP A 26 -0.36 8.45 -23.70
CA ASP A 26 -1.75 8.71 -24.06
C ASP A 26 -2.65 8.79 -22.81
N GLU A 27 -3.19 9.99 -22.55
CA GLU A 27 -4.07 10.24 -21.41
C GLU A 27 -5.45 9.58 -21.55
N GLU A 28 -6.00 9.55 -22.76
CA GLU A 28 -7.29 8.92 -23.02
C GLU A 28 -7.20 7.42 -22.76
N PHE A 29 -6.10 6.80 -23.15
CA PHE A 29 -5.83 5.40 -22.86
C PHE A 29 -5.70 5.14 -21.36
N ARG A 30 -4.98 6.01 -20.60
CA ARG A 30 -4.95 5.91 -19.14
C ARG A 30 -6.34 6.00 -18.53
N GLY A 31 -7.16 6.96 -18.96
CA GLY A 31 -8.54 7.12 -18.49
C GLY A 31 -9.40 5.88 -18.77
N MET A 32 -9.23 5.25 -19.94
CA MET A 32 -9.87 3.97 -20.24
C MET A 32 -9.39 2.86 -19.29
N LEU A 33 -8.08 2.70 -19.07
CA LEU A 33 -7.53 1.69 -18.16
C LEU A 33 -8.08 1.87 -16.73
N VAL A 34 -8.18 3.11 -16.24
CA VAL A 34 -8.75 3.41 -14.92
C VAL A 34 -10.22 2.96 -14.86
N LYS A 35 -11.01 3.30 -15.87
CA LYS A 35 -12.41 2.88 -15.97
C LYS A 35 -12.55 1.36 -15.99
N GLU A 36 -11.72 0.66 -16.75
CA GLU A 36 -11.75 -0.80 -16.84
C GLU A 36 -11.27 -1.47 -15.54
N MET A 37 -10.26 -0.91 -14.87
CA MET A 37 -9.79 -1.36 -13.56
C MET A 37 -10.87 -1.26 -12.48
N ILE A 38 -11.71 -0.22 -12.51
CA ILE A 38 -12.74 0.02 -11.50
C ILE A 38 -14.03 -0.75 -11.80
N GLY A 39 -14.46 -0.74 -13.06
CA GLY A 39 -15.82 -1.11 -13.45
C GLY A 39 -15.96 -2.47 -14.14
N ASN A 40 -14.87 -3.06 -14.67
CA ASN A 40 -15.01 -4.27 -15.48
C ASN A 40 -15.33 -5.50 -14.63
N ARG A 41 -16.24 -6.35 -15.12
CA ARG A 41 -16.65 -7.59 -14.43
C ARG A 41 -15.68 -8.75 -14.67
N LYS A 42 -14.88 -8.69 -15.74
CA LYS A 42 -13.90 -9.73 -16.09
C LYS A 42 -12.62 -9.51 -15.29
N ILE A 43 -12.23 -10.53 -14.53
CA ILE A 43 -11.06 -10.49 -13.65
C ILE A 43 -9.79 -10.08 -14.39
N ASN A 44 -9.54 -10.73 -15.53
CA ASN A 44 -8.34 -10.47 -16.33
C ASN A 44 -8.30 -9.02 -16.83
N VAL A 45 -9.43 -8.44 -17.22
CA VAL A 45 -9.45 -7.06 -17.75
C VAL A 45 -9.09 -6.04 -16.68
N TYR A 46 -9.73 -6.09 -15.50
CA TYR A 46 -9.38 -5.14 -14.44
C TYR A 46 -7.97 -5.37 -13.90
N TYR A 47 -7.54 -6.63 -13.83
CA TYR A 47 -6.21 -6.99 -13.34
C TYR A 47 -5.12 -6.48 -14.29
N HIS A 48 -5.24 -6.75 -15.59
CA HIS A 48 -4.29 -6.26 -16.57
C HIS A 48 -4.28 -4.74 -16.68
N SER A 49 -5.45 -4.09 -16.50
CA SER A 49 -5.52 -2.64 -16.47
C SER A 49 -4.73 -2.09 -15.28
N TYR A 50 -4.86 -2.71 -14.10
CA TYR A 50 -4.03 -2.39 -12.94
C TYR A 50 -2.54 -2.62 -13.21
N ILE A 51 -2.14 -3.74 -13.83
CA ILE A 51 -0.73 -4.02 -14.13
C ILE A 51 -0.12 -2.90 -14.97
N ILE A 52 -0.78 -2.47 -16.04
CA ILE A 52 -0.29 -1.37 -16.88
C ILE A 52 -0.21 -0.07 -16.08
N LEU A 53 -1.25 0.27 -15.32
CA LEU A 53 -1.28 1.49 -14.49
C LEU A 53 -0.20 1.48 -13.39
N SER A 54 0.12 0.33 -12.81
CA SER A 54 1.15 0.19 -11.79
C SER A 54 2.56 0.46 -12.35
N GLU A 55 2.80 0.08 -13.61
CA GLU A 55 4.04 0.40 -14.30
C GLU A 55 4.11 1.89 -14.62
N VAL A 56 3.02 2.48 -15.12
CA VAL A 56 2.94 3.93 -15.34
C VAL A 56 3.19 4.69 -14.04
N ALA A 57 2.66 4.23 -12.91
CA ALA A 57 2.88 4.84 -11.59
C ALA A 57 4.35 4.79 -11.15
N THR A 58 5.13 3.81 -11.63
CA THR A 58 6.56 3.70 -11.35
C THR A 58 7.38 4.66 -12.23
N VAL A 59 6.96 4.89 -13.48
CA VAL A 59 7.73 5.66 -14.47
C VAL A 59 7.32 7.14 -14.54
N LYS A 60 6.02 7.43 -14.49
CA LYS A 60 5.41 8.78 -14.60
C LYS A 60 4.21 8.95 -13.65
N PRO A 61 4.42 8.92 -12.31
CA PRO A 61 3.34 9.02 -11.33
C PRO A 61 2.51 10.31 -11.42
N ASP A 62 3.12 11.41 -11.85
CA ASP A 62 2.49 12.72 -12.05
C ASP A 62 1.30 12.63 -13.03
N THR A 63 1.44 11.84 -14.09
CA THR A 63 0.39 11.64 -15.11
C THR A 63 -0.84 10.89 -14.60
N LEU A 64 -0.77 10.32 -13.39
CA LEU A 64 -1.87 9.60 -12.75
C LEU A 64 -2.52 10.39 -11.61
N ALA A 65 -1.95 11.54 -11.21
CA ALA A 65 -2.48 12.35 -10.11
C ALA A 65 -3.90 12.86 -10.40
N CYS A 66 -4.28 13.04 -11.67
CA CYS A 66 -5.63 13.43 -12.07
C CYS A 66 -6.70 12.36 -11.75
N PHE A 67 -6.32 11.10 -11.56
CA PHE A 67 -7.22 9.98 -11.21
C PHE A 67 -7.25 9.68 -9.70
N LEU A 68 -6.76 10.61 -8.87
CA LEU A 68 -6.64 10.43 -7.42
C LEU A 68 -7.94 9.93 -6.76
N TRP A 69 -9.06 10.56 -7.09
CA TRP A 69 -10.35 10.23 -6.49
C TRP A 69 -10.92 8.91 -6.98
N ASP A 70 -10.61 8.53 -8.22
CA ASP A 70 -10.92 7.20 -8.75
C ASP A 70 -10.19 6.12 -7.95
N PHE A 71 -8.89 6.32 -7.67
CA PHE A 71 -8.13 5.39 -6.83
C PHE A 71 -8.59 5.39 -5.36
N ALA A 72 -8.95 6.56 -4.81
CA ALA A 72 -9.50 6.67 -3.46
C ALA A 72 -10.82 5.91 -3.31
N SER A 73 -11.67 5.90 -4.35
CA SER A 73 -12.93 5.14 -4.35
C SER A 73 -12.73 3.64 -4.17
N LEU A 74 -11.56 3.11 -4.59
CA LEU A 74 -11.25 1.70 -4.48
C LEU A 74 -10.99 1.25 -3.04
N LEU A 75 -10.66 2.16 -2.12
CA LEU A 75 -10.37 1.82 -0.72
C LEU A 75 -11.57 1.17 0.00
N GLU A 76 -12.79 1.50 -0.42
CA GLU A 76 -14.03 0.97 0.16
C GLU A 76 -14.64 -0.15 -0.69
N HIS A 77 -13.95 -0.59 -1.75
CA HIS A 77 -14.49 -1.58 -2.66
C HIS A 77 -14.64 -2.96 -2.00
N LYS A 78 -15.72 -3.69 -2.30
CA LYS A 78 -16.01 -5.01 -1.70
C LYS A 78 -14.94 -6.07 -1.97
N ASN A 79 -14.27 -5.99 -3.13
CA ASN A 79 -13.22 -6.93 -3.53
C ASN A 79 -11.85 -6.45 -3.02
N SER A 80 -11.17 -7.29 -2.24
CA SER A 80 -9.86 -6.97 -1.66
C SER A 80 -8.78 -6.68 -2.71
N TYR A 81 -8.86 -7.26 -3.91
CA TYR A 81 -7.93 -6.93 -4.99
C TYR A 81 -8.01 -5.45 -5.37
N HIS A 82 -9.23 -4.91 -5.48
CA HIS A 82 -9.40 -3.50 -5.83
C HIS A 82 -8.92 -2.57 -4.72
N ARG A 83 -9.19 -2.92 -3.44
CA ARG A 83 -8.65 -2.17 -2.30
C ARG A 83 -7.12 -2.13 -2.34
N ASN A 84 -6.48 -3.26 -2.66
CA ASN A 84 -5.03 -3.34 -2.81
C ASN A 84 -4.51 -2.48 -3.98
N TYR A 85 -5.20 -2.47 -5.12
CA TYR A 85 -4.83 -1.61 -6.27
C TYR A 85 -4.96 -0.13 -5.92
N GLY A 86 -6.05 0.25 -5.24
CA GLY A 86 -6.25 1.60 -4.73
C GLY A 86 -5.10 2.03 -3.82
N MET A 87 -4.75 1.23 -2.81
CA MET A 87 -3.63 1.55 -1.92
C MET A 87 -2.30 1.66 -2.67
N ASP A 88 -2.02 0.74 -3.59
CA ASP A 88 -0.78 0.73 -4.36
C ASP A 88 -0.64 2.00 -5.21
N LEU A 89 -1.65 2.32 -6.02
CA LEU A 89 -1.66 3.48 -6.91
C LEU A 89 -1.64 4.79 -6.11
N LEU A 90 -2.46 4.92 -5.07
CA LEU A 90 -2.46 6.10 -4.19
C LEU A 90 -1.09 6.34 -3.55
N SER A 91 -0.46 5.28 -3.04
CA SER A 91 0.86 5.38 -2.42
C SER A 91 1.96 5.77 -3.41
N SER A 92 1.79 5.39 -4.68
CA SER A 92 2.75 5.67 -5.75
C SER A 92 2.67 7.12 -6.24
N ILE A 93 1.47 7.71 -6.23
CA ILE A 93 1.27 9.12 -6.60
C ILE A 93 1.36 10.10 -5.43
N ALA A 94 1.58 9.62 -4.19
CA ALA A 94 1.48 10.42 -2.97
C ALA A 94 2.38 11.67 -2.98
N LYS A 95 3.53 11.63 -3.67
CA LYS A 95 4.44 12.77 -3.81
C LYS A 95 3.86 13.92 -4.64
N GLU A 96 3.02 13.58 -5.61
CA GLU A 96 2.45 14.51 -6.59
C GLU A 96 1.15 15.17 -6.09
N VAL A 97 0.63 14.66 -4.97
CA VAL A 97 -0.60 15.15 -4.32
C VAL A 97 -0.24 16.12 -3.20
N ASP A 98 -0.99 17.22 -3.08
CA ASP A 98 -0.81 18.16 -1.98
C ASP A 98 -1.23 17.56 -0.63
N ASP A 99 -0.68 18.12 0.45
CA ASP A 99 -0.89 17.59 1.80
C ASP A 99 -2.35 17.71 2.26
N GLU A 100 -3.07 18.76 1.86
CA GLU A 100 -4.47 18.95 2.26
C GLU A 100 -5.35 17.85 1.66
N THR A 101 -5.15 17.55 0.38
CA THR A 101 -5.87 16.52 -0.34
C THR A 101 -5.51 15.13 0.19
N LEU A 102 -4.22 14.84 0.39
CA LEU A 102 -3.80 13.54 0.90
C LEU A 102 -4.32 13.32 2.33
N ASN A 103 -4.33 14.34 3.19
CA ASN A 103 -4.91 14.26 4.54
C ASN A 103 -6.39 13.83 4.56
N LYS A 104 -7.16 14.10 3.50
CA LYS A 104 -8.56 13.65 3.38
C LYS A 104 -8.68 12.15 3.08
N ILE A 105 -7.66 11.56 2.43
CA ILE A 105 -7.67 10.16 1.96
C ILE A 105 -7.03 9.23 3.01
N ILE A 106 -5.99 9.69 3.70
CA ILE A 106 -5.19 8.88 4.63
C ILE A 106 -6.01 8.19 5.72
N PRO A 107 -7.04 8.80 6.34
CA PRO A 107 -7.91 8.10 7.28
C PRO A 107 -8.59 6.87 6.67
N SER A 108 -9.13 6.98 5.44
CA SER A 108 -9.75 5.85 4.74
C SER A 108 -8.73 4.79 4.32
N PHE A 109 -7.51 5.21 3.96
CA PHE A 109 -6.40 4.29 3.72
C PHE A 109 -6.06 3.48 4.98
N CYS A 110 -5.89 4.14 6.13
CA CYS A 110 -5.54 3.50 7.39
C CYS A 110 -6.66 2.60 7.95
N LYS A 111 -7.93 2.78 7.56
CA LYS A 111 -9.00 1.82 7.90
C LYS A 111 -8.70 0.41 7.40
N LEU A 112 -7.90 0.25 6.33
CA LEU A 112 -7.52 -1.05 5.78
C LEU A 112 -6.53 -1.82 6.67
N LEU A 113 -6.00 -1.21 7.74
CA LEU A 113 -5.30 -1.93 8.81
C LEU A 113 -6.21 -2.89 9.59
N TYR A 114 -7.53 -2.71 9.47
CA TYR A 114 -8.57 -3.54 10.08
C TYR A 114 -9.29 -4.45 9.08
N ASP A 115 -8.75 -4.60 7.86
CA ASP A 115 -9.39 -5.40 6.81
C ASP A 115 -9.50 -6.88 7.19
N GLU A 116 -10.59 -7.54 6.77
CA GLU A 116 -10.79 -8.97 7.00
C GLU A 116 -9.70 -9.86 6.37
N LYS A 117 -9.04 -9.40 5.31
CA LYS A 117 -7.95 -10.11 4.64
C LYS A 117 -6.61 -9.67 5.21
N ILE A 118 -5.88 -10.62 5.76
CA ILE A 118 -4.51 -10.41 6.26
C ILE A 118 -3.57 -9.83 5.19
N SER A 119 -3.76 -10.21 3.92
CA SER A 119 -2.98 -9.68 2.80
C SER A 119 -3.21 -8.19 2.60
N THR A 120 -4.46 -7.72 2.68
CA THR A 120 -4.80 -6.29 2.57
C THR A 120 -4.17 -5.49 3.71
N ARG A 121 -4.25 -5.99 4.95
CA ARG A 121 -3.61 -5.35 6.11
C ARG A 121 -2.09 -5.25 5.95
N LYS A 122 -1.46 -6.33 5.47
CA LYS A 122 -0.02 -6.34 5.16
C LYS A 122 0.32 -5.29 4.11
N TYR A 123 -0.47 -5.21 3.03
CA TYR A 123 -0.27 -4.21 1.98
C TYR A 123 -0.48 -2.79 2.47
N CYS A 124 -1.44 -2.53 3.35
CA CYS A 124 -1.61 -1.22 3.97
C CYS A 124 -0.33 -0.78 4.67
N ILE A 125 0.28 -1.64 5.50
CA ILE A 125 1.58 -1.36 6.14
C ILE A 125 2.69 -1.18 5.07
N THR A 126 2.73 -2.05 4.05
CA THR A 126 3.76 -1.97 2.99
C THR A 126 3.70 -0.64 2.24
N TYR A 127 2.50 -0.20 1.85
CA TYR A 127 2.29 1.00 1.05
C TYR A 127 2.32 2.28 1.90
N SER A 128 2.04 2.20 3.20
CA SER A 128 2.30 3.29 4.15
C SER A 128 3.75 3.77 4.11
N MET A 129 4.72 2.89 3.89
CA MET A 129 6.14 3.26 3.75
C MET A 129 6.36 4.27 2.63
N ARG A 130 5.74 4.09 1.46
CA ARG A 130 5.88 4.99 0.31
C ARG A 130 5.29 6.37 0.62
N ILE A 131 4.15 6.39 1.30
CA ILE A 131 3.50 7.63 1.73
C ILE A 131 4.38 8.38 2.73
N ILE A 132 4.95 7.69 3.73
CA ILE A 132 5.83 8.31 4.72
C ILE A 132 7.07 8.90 4.04
N ASN A 133 7.69 8.17 3.11
CA ASN A 133 8.85 8.67 2.37
C ASN A 133 8.52 9.89 1.50
N ALA A 134 7.34 9.92 0.90
CA ALA A 134 6.88 11.06 0.11
C ALA A 134 6.46 12.26 0.98
N LYS A 135 5.88 11.99 2.15
CA LYS A 135 5.21 12.95 3.04
C LYS A 135 5.52 12.65 4.51
N PRO A 136 6.73 12.98 4.99
CA PRO A 136 7.18 12.61 6.33
C PRO A 136 6.31 13.18 7.46
N ASN A 137 5.62 14.30 7.23
CA ASN A 137 4.68 14.89 8.17
C ASN A 137 3.48 13.97 8.52
N LEU A 138 3.19 12.95 7.70
CA LEU A 138 2.14 11.96 7.97
C LEU A 138 2.63 10.78 8.82
N SER A 139 3.93 10.68 9.13
CA SER A 139 4.52 9.51 9.81
C SER A 139 3.83 9.18 11.12
N ASP A 140 3.62 10.16 11.99
CA ASP A 140 3.06 9.94 13.33
C ASP A 140 1.64 9.39 13.24
N PHE A 141 0.80 9.98 12.38
CA PHE A 141 -0.57 9.50 12.20
C PHE A 141 -0.59 8.06 11.70
N ILE A 142 0.21 7.74 10.69
CA ILE A 142 0.27 6.41 10.07
C ILE A 142 0.82 5.38 11.06
N VAL A 143 1.96 5.67 11.68
CA VAL A 143 2.61 4.80 12.68
C VAL A 143 1.68 4.54 13.86
N PHE A 144 1.02 5.58 14.37
CA PHE A 144 0.07 5.39 15.47
C PHE A 144 -1.13 4.58 15.04
N SER A 145 -1.67 4.79 13.83
CA SER A 145 -2.75 3.96 13.28
C SER A 145 -2.34 2.48 13.21
N ILE A 146 -1.10 2.19 12.77
CA ILE A 146 -0.56 0.82 12.74
C ILE A 146 -0.48 0.23 14.15
N ILE A 147 0.08 0.95 15.11
CA ILE A 147 0.16 0.50 16.52
C ILE A 147 -1.23 0.23 17.10
N GLU A 148 -2.19 1.14 16.88
CA GLU A 148 -3.57 0.99 17.35
C GLU A 148 -4.23 -0.26 16.73
N SER A 149 -3.94 -0.59 15.48
CA SER A 149 -4.48 -1.78 14.82
C SER A 149 -4.03 -3.10 15.47
N PHE A 150 -2.90 -3.10 16.21
CA PHE A 150 -2.41 -4.27 16.93
C PHE A 150 -3.08 -4.50 18.29
N LYS A 151 -3.93 -3.57 18.75
CA LYS A 151 -4.75 -3.78 19.96
C LYS A 151 -5.85 -4.80 19.73
N GLU A 152 -6.29 -4.97 18.48
CA GLU A 152 -7.22 -6.03 18.11
C GLU A 152 -6.50 -7.39 18.15
N PRO A 153 -7.06 -8.39 18.84
CA PRO A 153 -6.44 -9.69 18.95
C PRO A 153 -6.49 -10.45 17.62
N GLU A 154 -5.34 -11.00 17.22
CA GLU A 154 -5.28 -11.91 16.08
C GLU A 154 -5.69 -13.32 16.48
N LYS A 155 -6.62 -13.91 15.72
CA LYS A 155 -6.98 -15.33 15.89
C LYS A 155 -5.80 -16.27 15.61
N ASN A 156 -4.90 -15.87 14.71
CA ASN A 156 -3.73 -16.65 14.33
C ASN A 156 -2.43 -15.92 14.74
N PRO A 157 -1.65 -16.44 15.69
CA PRO A 157 -0.38 -15.84 16.09
C PRO A 157 0.62 -15.64 14.93
N LYS A 158 0.56 -16.48 13.89
CA LYS A 158 1.40 -16.32 12.70
C LYS A 158 1.01 -15.09 11.88
N HIS A 159 -0.27 -14.72 11.84
CA HIS A 159 -0.73 -13.50 11.17
C HIS A 159 -0.26 -12.25 11.92
N ARG A 160 -0.38 -12.25 13.26
CA ARG A 160 0.16 -11.17 14.10
C ARG A 160 1.63 -10.93 13.80
N TRP A 161 2.42 -12.01 13.82
CA TRP A 161 3.84 -11.91 13.55
C TRP A 161 4.17 -11.47 12.13
N LEU A 162 3.39 -11.91 11.13
CA LEU A 162 3.53 -11.45 9.75
C LEU A 162 3.40 -9.92 9.65
N LEU A 163 2.40 -9.35 10.32
CA LEU A 163 2.18 -7.90 10.34
C LEU A 163 3.27 -7.16 11.13
N ILE A 164 3.70 -7.69 12.29
CA ILE A 164 4.82 -7.10 13.05
C ILE A 164 6.09 -7.07 12.20
N LYS A 165 6.39 -8.14 11.47
CA LYS A 165 7.54 -8.19 10.56
C LYS A 165 7.44 -7.12 9.48
N GLU A 166 6.26 -6.90 8.93
CA GLU A 166 6.07 -5.85 7.93
C GLU A 166 6.22 -4.46 8.53
N PHE A 167 5.74 -4.25 9.77
CA PHE A 167 5.92 -2.99 10.46
C PHE A 167 7.39 -2.72 10.82
N ILE A 168 8.15 -3.75 11.22
CA ILE A 168 9.60 -3.65 11.41
C ILE A 168 10.28 -3.17 10.13
N ARG A 169 9.95 -3.76 8.96
CA ARG A 169 10.50 -3.34 7.66
C ARG A 169 10.19 -1.88 7.36
N LEU A 170 8.93 -1.45 7.60
CA LEU A 170 8.56 -0.05 7.43
C LEU A 170 9.47 0.86 8.26
N ILE A 171 9.72 0.54 9.54
CA ILE A 171 10.60 1.37 10.38
C ILE A 171 12.05 1.34 9.89
N GLU A 172 12.57 0.17 9.50
CA GLU A 172 13.93 0.03 8.96
C GLU A 172 14.13 0.84 7.68
N ASP A 173 13.17 0.78 6.75
CA ASP A 173 13.27 1.37 5.42
C ASP A 173 12.98 2.89 5.43
N THR A 174 12.10 3.36 6.32
CA THR A 174 11.84 4.80 6.49
C THR A 174 12.89 5.49 7.38
N GLY A 175 13.62 4.72 8.18
CA GLY A 175 14.59 5.26 9.13
C GLY A 175 13.97 6.11 10.26
N LEU A 176 12.68 5.92 10.54
CA LEU A 176 11.98 6.68 11.57
C LEU A 176 12.60 6.44 12.97
N PRO A 177 12.72 7.49 13.79
CA PRO A 177 13.23 7.34 15.14
C PRO A 177 12.26 6.53 16.00
N LEU A 178 12.81 5.68 16.88
CA LEU A 178 12.02 4.92 17.84
C LEU A 178 11.63 5.81 19.02
N ASN A 179 10.56 6.58 18.86
CA ASN A 179 9.96 7.32 19.96
C ASN A 179 9.40 6.37 21.04
N ASN A 180 9.02 6.93 22.20
CA ASN A 180 8.53 6.15 23.34
C ASN A 180 7.38 5.20 22.97
N LYS A 181 6.43 5.63 22.12
CA LYS A 181 5.28 4.80 21.72
C LYS A 181 5.71 3.60 20.86
N LEU A 182 6.66 3.78 19.95
CA LEU A 182 7.25 2.68 19.18
C LEU A 182 8.06 1.74 20.07
N LEU A 183 8.86 2.27 21.01
CA LEU A 183 9.62 1.46 21.96
C LEU A 183 8.70 0.61 22.84
N GLU A 184 7.65 1.21 23.40
CA GLU A 184 6.63 0.51 24.18
C GLU A 184 6.00 -0.63 23.37
N PHE A 185 5.60 -0.36 22.12
CA PHE A 185 5.06 -1.38 21.22
C PHE A 185 6.05 -2.54 21.00
N PHE A 186 7.30 -2.24 20.65
CA PHE A 186 8.30 -3.27 20.36
C PHE A 186 8.73 -4.05 21.62
N HIS A 187 8.77 -3.42 22.79
CA HIS A 187 8.98 -4.12 24.05
C HIS A 187 7.82 -5.08 24.37
N SER A 188 6.57 -4.67 24.15
CA SER A 188 5.43 -5.58 24.25
C SER A 188 5.54 -6.75 23.27
N ALA A 189 5.89 -6.45 22.00
CA ALA A 189 6.05 -7.45 20.96
C ALA A 189 7.17 -8.48 21.25
N ILE A 190 8.22 -8.10 22.01
CA ILE A 190 9.25 -9.04 22.48
C ILE A 190 8.65 -10.11 23.39
N ASN A 191 7.75 -9.74 24.30
CA ASN A 191 7.13 -10.66 25.25
C ASN A 191 6.16 -11.63 24.56
N GLU A 192 5.55 -11.21 23.45
CA GLU A 192 4.62 -11.99 22.63
C GLU A 192 5.31 -12.78 21.50
N ALA A 193 6.63 -12.63 21.34
CA ALA A 193 7.36 -13.17 20.21
C ALA A 193 7.32 -14.71 20.15
N PRO A 194 6.93 -15.33 19.02
CA PRO A 194 6.80 -16.80 18.94
C PRO A 194 8.11 -17.60 19.07
N SER A 195 9.28 -16.95 18.99
CA SER A 195 10.57 -17.62 19.02
C SER A 195 11.71 -16.68 19.44
N LYS A 196 12.85 -17.26 19.87
CA LYS A 196 14.07 -16.49 20.14
C LYS A 196 14.60 -15.72 18.93
N ALA A 197 14.37 -16.24 17.71
CA ALA A 197 14.76 -15.55 16.48
C ALA A 197 13.96 -14.24 16.29
N HIS A 198 12.65 -14.28 16.59
CA HIS A 198 11.79 -13.10 16.55
C HIS A 198 12.20 -12.03 17.58
N VAL A 199 12.51 -12.45 18.80
CA VAL A 199 13.07 -11.56 19.84
C VAL A 199 14.36 -10.91 19.35
N LYS A 200 15.27 -11.68 18.74
CA LYS A 200 16.53 -11.16 18.20
C LYS A 200 16.30 -10.10 17.12
N THR A 201 15.32 -10.30 16.24
CA THR A 201 14.95 -9.32 15.20
C THR A 201 14.52 -7.99 15.82
N ILE A 202 13.59 -8.00 16.79
CA ILE A 202 13.12 -6.76 17.42
C ILE A 202 14.24 -6.07 18.21
N LYS A 203 15.03 -6.84 18.98
CA LYS A 203 16.16 -6.26 19.73
C LYS A 203 17.19 -5.60 18.80
N LYS A 204 17.46 -6.20 17.63
CA LYS A 204 18.35 -5.60 16.62
C LYS A 204 17.83 -4.25 16.14
N LEU A 205 16.53 -4.14 15.86
CA LEU A 205 15.89 -2.87 15.46
C LEU A 205 16.11 -1.80 16.54
N ILE A 206 15.81 -2.14 17.80
CA ILE A 206 15.96 -1.22 18.94
C ILE A 206 17.41 -0.74 19.07
N THR A 207 18.37 -1.67 19.09
CA THR A 207 19.80 -1.32 19.27
C THR A 207 20.36 -0.49 18.12
N THR A 208 19.95 -0.77 16.88
CA THR A 208 20.46 -0.04 15.69
C THR A 208 19.92 1.38 15.62
N SER A 209 18.74 1.63 16.19
CA SER A 209 18.12 2.95 16.22
C SER A 209 18.70 3.83 17.32
N SER A 210 19.04 3.27 18.48
CA SER A 210 19.69 4.00 19.58
C SER A 210 21.15 4.43 19.32
N SER A 211 21.77 3.93 18.26
CA SER A 211 23.14 4.30 17.85
C SER A 211 23.20 5.43 16.81
N LYS A 212 22.06 6.00 16.42
CA LYS A 212 21.96 7.10 15.44
C LYS A 212 21.69 8.47 16.08
N ASP A 213 21.57 8.52 17.41
CA ASP A 213 21.51 9.73 18.23
C ASP A 213 22.89 10.04 18.84
#